data_AF-A0A800HA87-F1
#
_entry.id   AF-A0A800HA87-F1
#
_cell.length_a   1.000
_cell.length_b   1.000
_cell.length_c   1.000
_cell.angle_alpha   90.00
_cell.angle_beta   90.00
_cell.angle_gamma   90.00
#
_symmetry.space_group_name_H-M   'P 1'
#
loop_
_entity.id
_entity.type
_entity.pdbx_description
1 polymer ?
#
loop_
_entity_poly.entity_id
_entity_poly.type
_entity_poly.pdbx_seq_one_letter_code
_entity_poly.pdbx_strand_id
1 'polypeptide(L)'
;MNSRSSLQLTFFSVFILFSFPLSSASNTFEDDIKKLSIFQAAFDQMYLEMGEIKTSATRHETGHFSNVESDKIENLLFRYLVLRRSVWDIINKYQDYNTYSDYPHENMKALLVGYTSALTLYKYSGILITKNMGDDQVIDKLNEAYFRSDISRGSFREVYHSLTNLENLDELDIARELFTSIFYTQIYEPGTPLNLLIMDPTYGPLITNLESLHYTHVKLREEILNHFVLITPELTNRLRHSTVKKKVEKLIRKAGGRFKALKAIVFTHVGHVK
;
A
#
# COMPACT_ATOMS: atom_id res chain seq x y z
N MET A 1 -25.16 35.83 -33.26
CA MET A 1 -25.41 36.27 -31.88
C MET A 1 -24.97 35.17 -30.95
N ASN A 2 -24.09 35.52 -30.03
CA ASN A 2 -23.32 34.64 -29.16
C ASN A 2 -24.20 33.96 -28.10
N SER A 3 -23.91 32.69 -27.82
CA SER A 3 -24.06 32.15 -26.46
C SER A 3 -22.90 31.18 -26.21
N ARG A 4 -21.80 31.73 -25.71
CA ARG A 4 -20.75 30.97 -25.03
C ARG A 4 -21.33 30.61 -23.66
N SER A 5 -21.76 29.36 -23.46
CA SER A 5 -21.92 28.86 -22.10
C SER A 5 -20.51 28.67 -21.52
N SER A 6 -20.13 29.58 -20.64
CA SER A 6 -18.95 29.45 -19.81
C SER A 6 -19.19 28.28 -18.86
N LEU A 7 -18.70 27.09 -19.22
CA LEU A 7 -18.56 25.97 -18.29
C LEU A 7 -17.47 26.39 -17.30
N GLN A 8 -17.88 26.96 -16.17
CA GLN A 8 -16.98 27.18 -15.04
C GLN A 8 -16.59 25.79 -14.50
N LEU A 9 -15.45 25.26 -14.96
CA LEU A 9 -14.76 24.19 -14.25
C LEU A 9 -14.25 24.79 -12.94
N THR A 10 -15.01 24.56 -11.87
CA THR A 10 -14.52 24.75 -10.51
C THR A 10 -13.40 23.74 -10.27
N PHE A 11 -12.14 24.18 -10.45
CA PHE A 11 -10.96 23.48 -9.96
C PHE A 11 -11.04 23.44 -8.43
N PHE A 12 -11.41 22.29 -7.86
CA PHE A 12 -11.19 22.03 -6.45
C PHE A 12 -9.69 21.79 -6.24
N SER A 13 -8.95 22.87 -6.00
CA SER A 13 -7.59 22.80 -5.47
C SER A 13 -7.65 22.31 -4.03
N VAL A 14 -7.65 20.99 -3.83
CA VAL A 14 -7.47 20.39 -2.51
C VAL A 14 -5.97 20.40 -2.19
N PHE A 15 -5.49 21.57 -1.76
CA PHE A 15 -4.17 21.73 -1.14
C PHE A 15 -4.30 21.24 0.32
N ILE A 16 -3.99 19.96 0.58
CA ILE A 16 -3.89 19.49 1.98
C ILE A 16 -2.48 19.80 2.47
N LEU A 17 -2.31 21.00 3.02
CA LEU A 17 -1.15 21.33 3.85
C LEU A 17 -1.38 20.72 5.24
N PHE A 18 -0.81 19.54 5.50
CA PHE A 18 -0.76 18.99 6.85
C PHE A 18 0.32 19.71 7.67
N SER A 19 -0.04 20.84 8.26
CA SER A 19 0.73 21.44 9.36
C SER A 19 0.05 21.07 10.68
N PHE A 20 0.34 19.87 11.20
CA PHE A 20 -0.09 19.52 12.56
C PHE A 20 0.91 20.05 13.58
N PRO A 21 0.46 20.76 14.64
CA PRO A 21 1.33 21.16 15.74
C PRO A 21 1.73 19.90 16.52
N LEU A 22 3.04 19.73 16.76
CA LEU A 22 3.54 18.78 17.76
C LEU A 22 3.11 19.28 19.15
N SER A 23 1.97 18.82 19.66
CA SER A 23 1.61 18.98 21.07
C SER A 23 1.91 17.69 21.84
N SER A 24 2.40 17.89 23.05
CA SER A 24 2.90 16.87 23.97
C SER A 24 1.84 15.85 24.39
N ALA A 25 2.25 14.58 24.43
CA ALA A 25 1.49 13.41 24.88
C ALA A 25 0.19 13.12 24.09
N SER A 26 0.27 13.11 22.75
CA SER A 26 -0.80 12.55 21.91
C SER A 26 -0.69 11.02 21.86
N ASN A 27 -1.83 10.33 21.81
CA ASN A 27 -1.91 8.89 21.68
C ASN A 27 -1.46 8.51 20.25
N THR A 28 -0.15 8.40 20.03
CA THR A 28 0.48 8.44 18.70
C THR A 28 -0.07 7.43 17.69
N PHE A 29 -0.60 6.30 18.18
CA PHE A 29 -1.24 5.28 17.36
C PHE A 29 -2.56 5.75 16.76
N GLU A 30 -3.44 6.35 17.56
CA GLU A 30 -4.75 6.82 17.07
C GLU A 30 -4.60 7.87 15.98
N ASP A 31 -3.62 8.77 16.14
CA ASP A 31 -3.33 9.81 15.15
C ASP A 31 -2.89 9.20 13.82
N ASP A 32 -2.02 8.19 13.86
CA ASP A 32 -1.55 7.53 12.64
C ASP A 32 -2.62 6.64 12.01
N ILE A 33 -3.50 6.04 12.81
CA ILE A 33 -4.66 5.30 12.31
C ILE A 33 -5.63 6.25 11.59
N LYS A 34 -5.90 7.42 12.18
CA LYS A 34 -6.71 8.47 11.54
C LYS A 34 -6.07 8.96 10.25
N LYS A 35 -4.75 9.21 10.24
CA LYS A 35 -4.02 9.57 9.02
C LYS A 35 -4.12 8.49 7.95
N LEU A 36 -3.94 7.22 8.32
CA LEU A 36 -4.04 6.10 7.38
C LEU A 36 -5.43 6.06 6.72
N SER A 37 -6.50 6.22 7.49
CA SER A 37 -7.87 6.30 6.95
C SER A 37 -8.06 7.48 5.99
N ILE A 38 -7.48 8.65 6.29
CA ILE A 38 -7.50 9.81 5.39
C ILE A 38 -6.74 9.51 4.09
N PHE A 39 -5.56 8.86 4.20
CA PHE A 39 -4.78 8.48 3.02
C PHE A 39 -5.51 7.44 2.15
N GLN A 40 -6.17 6.46 2.77
CA GLN A 40 -7.00 5.48 2.05
C GLN A 40 -8.11 6.17 1.25
N ALA A 41 -8.85 7.09 1.86
CA ALA A 41 -9.89 7.85 1.17
C ALA A 41 -9.32 8.70 0.02
N ALA A 42 -8.16 9.33 0.23
CA ALA A 42 -7.49 10.11 -0.81
C ALA A 42 -7.02 9.23 -1.99
N PHE A 43 -6.50 8.03 -1.72
CA PHE A 43 -6.18 7.06 -2.75
C PHE A 43 -7.44 6.62 -3.52
N ASP A 44 -8.51 6.25 -2.82
CA ASP A 44 -9.76 5.81 -3.46
C ASP A 44 -10.30 6.88 -4.41
N GLN A 45 -10.35 8.14 -3.97
CA GLN A 45 -10.76 9.28 -4.79
C GLN A 45 -9.87 9.47 -6.02
N MET A 46 -8.54 9.40 -5.84
CA MET A 46 -7.57 9.48 -6.93
C MET A 46 -7.78 8.37 -7.98
N TYR A 47 -8.09 7.14 -7.57
CA TYR A 47 -8.33 6.04 -8.52
C TYR A 47 -9.67 6.09 -9.23
N LEU A 48 -10.67 6.79 -8.67
CA LEU A 48 -11.90 7.12 -9.37
C LEU A 48 -11.61 8.11 -10.51
N GLU A 49 -10.91 9.20 -10.21
CA GLU A 49 -10.51 10.21 -11.20
C GLU A 49 -9.62 9.61 -12.31
N MET A 50 -8.70 8.71 -11.96
CA MET A 50 -7.89 7.98 -12.95
C MET A 50 -8.75 7.13 -13.89
N GLY A 51 -9.81 6.51 -13.35
CA GLY A 51 -10.78 5.76 -14.15
C GLY A 51 -11.52 6.64 -15.15
N GLU A 52 -11.94 7.84 -14.72
CA GLU A 52 -12.62 8.81 -15.58
C GLU A 52 -11.73 9.30 -16.72
N ILE A 53 -10.45 9.56 -16.48
CA ILE A 53 -9.51 9.95 -17.55
C ILE A 53 -9.35 8.80 -18.54
N LYS A 54 -9.28 7.55 -18.06
CA LYS A 54 -9.13 6.40 -18.96
C LYS A 54 -10.31 6.27 -19.92
N THR A 55 -11.53 6.54 -19.47
CA THR A 55 -12.75 6.42 -20.29
C THR A 55 -13.04 7.66 -21.14
N SER A 56 -12.72 8.86 -20.65
CA SER A 56 -13.05 10.13 -21.32
C SER A 56 -11.93 10.70 -22.20
N ALA A 57 -10.75 10.05 -22.24
CA ALA A 57 -9.62 10.61 -22.96
C ALA A 57 -9.86 10.65 -24.49
N THR A 58 -9.61 11.80 -25.09
CA THR A 58 -9.63 12.03 -26.54
C THR A 58 -8.55 11.26 -27.27
N ARG A 59 -7.52 10.75 -26.57
CA ARG A 59 -6.44 9.94 -27.15
C ARG A 59 -6.95 8.74 -27.96
N HIS A 60 -8.11 8.20 -27.59
CA HIS A 60 -8.72 7.06 -28.29
C HIS A 60 -9.10 7.41 -29.74
N GLU A 61 -9.29 8.71 -30.02
CA GLU A 61 -9.59 9.25 -31.35
C GLU A 61 -8.35 9.90 -31.99
N THR A 62 -7.52 10.60 -31.21
CA THR A 62 -6.38 11.39 -31.73
C THR A 62 -5.06 10.65 -31.74
N GLY A 63 -4.96 9.49 -31.06
CA GLY A 63 -3.74 8.70 -30.93
C GLY A 63 -2.71 9.26 -29.94
N HIS A 64 -2.98 10.40 -29.30
CA HIS A 64 -2.08 11.03 -28.33
C HIS A 64 -2.87 11.75 -27.22
N PHE A 65 -2.26 11.91 -26.05
CA PHE A 65 -2.82 12.74 -24.98
C PHE A 65 -2.82 14.22 -25.37
N SER A 66 -3.89 14.92 -25.02
CA SER A 66 -3.91 16.39 -24.99
C SER A 66 -3.08 16.91 -23.81
N ASN A 67 -2.75 18.20 -23.83
CA ASN A 67 -2.07 18.84 -22.70
C ASN A 67 -2.90 18.74 -21.40
N VAL A 68 -4.22 18.91 -21.49
CA VAL A 68 -5.12 18.82 -20.33
C VAL A 68 -5.12 17.42 -19.74
N GLU A 69 -5.11 16.37 -20.56
CA GLU A 69 -5.04 15.00 -20.08
C GLU A 69 -3.67 14.67 -19.48
N SER A 70 -2.61 15.19 -20.11
CA SER A 70 -1.24 15.05 -19.62
C SER A 70 -1.10 15.67 -18.22
N ASP A 71 -1.60 16.88 -18.03
CA ASP A 71 -1.57 17.58 -16.73
C ASP A 71 -2.37 16.81 -15.66
N LYS A 72 -3.51 16.21 -16.03
CA LYS A 72 -4.29 15.38 -15.11
C LYS A 72 -3.56 14.10 -14.71
N ILE A 73 -2.89 13.44 -15.66
CA ILE A 73 -2.10 12.22 -15.39
C ILE A 73 -0.90 12.55 -14.51
N GLU A 74 -0.18 13.65 -14.80
CA GLU A 74 0.90 14.17 -13.94
C GLU A 74 0.39 14.38 -12.51
N ASN A 75 -0.73 15.09 -12.36
CA ASN A 75 -1.29 15.41 -11.06
C ASN A 75 -1.72 14.17 -10.26
N LEU A 76 -2.26 13.15 -10.93
CA LEU A 76 -2.60 11.87 -10.29
C LEU A 76 -1.35 11.13 -9.82
N LEU A 77 -0.31 11.05 -10.67
CA LEU A 77 0.94 10.42 -10.30
C LEU A 77 1.62 11.15 -9.14
N PHE A 78 1.63 12.48 -9.17
CA PHE A 78 2.14 13.30 -8.08
C PHE A 78 1.42 12.98 -6.76
N ARG A 79 0.08 13.01 -6.75
CA ARG A 79 -0.72 12.68 -5.55
C ARG A 79 -0.43 11.27 -5.06
N TYR A 80 -0.34 10.29 -5.96
CA TYR A 80 0.02 8.92 -5.59
C TYR A 80 1.37 8.87 -4.89
N LEU A 81 2.41 9.52 -5.43
CA LEU A 81 3.76 9.49 -4.87
C LEU A 81 3.82 10.16 -3.49
N VAL A 82 3.11 11.27 -3.30
CA VAL A 82 2.97 11.93 -2.00
C VAL A 82 2.29 11.02 -0.98
N LEU A 83 1.17 10.38 -1.35
CA LEU A 83 0.45 9.46 -0.47
C LEU A 83 1.28 8.21 -0.18
N ARG A 84 1.98 7.64 -1.18
CA ARG A 84 2.91 6.51 -1.03
C ARG A 84 3.94 6.82 0.05
N ARG A 85 4.62 7.97 -0.05
CA ARG A 85 5.59 8.42 0.94
C ARG A 85 4.97 8.64 2.32
N SER A 86 3.74 9.16 2.37
CA SER A 86 3.07 9.43 3.65
C SER A 86 2.69 8.14 4.39
N VAL A 87 2.24 7.11 3.67
CA VAL A 87 2.03 5.77 4.25
C VAL A 87 3.37 5.12 4.61
N TRP A 88 4.39 5.32 3.79
CA TRP A 88 5.76 4.87 4.05
C TRP A 88 6.29 5.35 5.40
N ASP A 89 6.05 6.62 5.74
CA ASP A 89 6.48 7.19 7.02
C ASP A 89 5.80 6.51 8.23
N ILE A 90 4.54 6.09 8.11
CA ILE A 90 3.84 5.31 9.15
C ILE A 90 4.48 3.92 9.29
N ILE A 91 4.77 3.25 8.18
CA ILE A 91 5.43 1.93 8.19
C ILE A 91 6.78 2.04 8.90
N ASN A 92 7.60 3.02 8.50
CA ASN A 92 8.92 3.24 9.08
C ASN A 92 8.87 3.51 10.58
N LYS A 93 7.87 4.26 11.05
CA LYS A 93 7.70 4.53 12.49
C LYS A 93 7.51 3.26 13.32
N TYR A 94 6.80 2.28 12.78
CA TYR A 94 6.47 1.05 13.49
C TYR A 94 7.35 -0.15 13.12
N GLN A 95 8.45 0.09 12.41
CA GLN A 95 9.30 -0.98 11.89
C GLN A 95 9.95 -1.84 12.98
N ASP A 96 10.22 -1.22 14.12
CA ASP A 96 10.80 -1.85 15.30
C ASP A 96 9.76 -2.18 16.37
N TYR A 97 8.55 -2.57 15.94
CA TYR A 97 7.38 -2.79 16.82
C TYR A 97 7.66 -3.65 18.07
N ASN A 98 8.57 -4.62 17.99
CA ASN A 98 8.84 -5.56 19.08
C ASN A 98 9.70 -4.97 20.20
N THR A 99 10.34 -3.84 19.92
CA THR A 99 11.13 -3.02 20.84
C THR A 99 10.58 -1.59 20.90
N TYR A 100 9.36 -1.38 20.40
CA TYR A 100 8.70 -0.08 20.39
C TYR A 100 8.45 0.40 21.82
N SER A 101 8.17 -0.55 22.72
CA SER A 101 7.92 -0.32 24.14
C SER A 101 8.34 -1.54 24.96
N ASP A 102 8.60 -1.33 26.25
CA ASP A 102 8.78 -2.41 27.22
C ASP A 102 7.46 -3.17 27.48
N TYR A 103 6.32 -2.58 27.09
CA TYR A 103 5.00 -3.15 27.28
C TYR A 103 4.53 -3.98 26.08
N PRO A 104 4.24 -5.29 26.24
CA PRO A 104 3.82 -6.16 25.13
C PRO A 104 2.56 -5.70 24.38
N HIS A 105 1.63 -5.01 25.05
CA HIS A 105 0.40 -4.52 24.43
C HIS A 105 0.66 -3.36 23.46
N GLU A 106 1.60 -2.46 23.78
CA GLU A 106 2.02 -1.37 22.89
C GLU A 106 2.75 -1.91 21.66
N ASN A 107 3.57 -2.96 21.86
CA ASN A 107 4.23 -3.65 20.76
C ASN A 107 3.22 -4.32 19.81
N MET A 108 2.11 -4.84 20.34
CA MET A 108 1.02 -5.38 19.51
C MET A 108 0.32 -4.29 18.71
N LYS A 109 0.05 -3.12 19.32
CA LYS A 109 -0.52 -1.96 18.60
C LYS A 109 0.42 -1.51 17.47
N ALA A 110 1.72 -1.41 17.74
CA ALA A 110 2.73 -1.07 16.73
C ALA A 110 2.76 -2.08 15.58
N LEU A 111 2.72 -3.38 15.89
CA LEU A 111 2.64 -4.40 14.86
C LEU A 111 1.40 -4.20 13.98
N LEU A 112 0.23 -4.02 14.60
CA LEU A 112 -1.03 -3.90 13.89
C LEU A 112 -1.06 -2.67 12.96
N VAL A 113 -0.61 -1.51 13.45
CA VAL A 113 -0.60 -0.27 12.68
C VAL A 113 0.41 -0.35 11.54
N GLY A 114 1.65 -0.78 11.82
CA GLY A 114 2.69 -0.91 10.80
C GLY A 114 2.32 -1.91 9.71
N TYR A 115 1.77 -3.06 10.10
CA TYR A 115 1.38 -4.10 9.16
C TYR A 115 0.17 -3.70 8.31
N THR A 116 -0.85 -3.08 8.90
CA THR A 116 -2.01 -2.59 8.14
C THR A 116 -1.60 -1.49 7.16
N SER A 117 -0.65 -0.63 7.54
CA SER A 117 -0.09 0.40 6.66
C SER A 117 0.66 -0.20 5.47
N ALA A 118 1.47 -1.24 5.71
CA ALA A 118 2.15 -1.98 4.65
C ALA A 118 1.15 -2.57 3.65
N LEU A 119 0.15 -3.33 4.13
CA LEU A 119 -0.87 -3.91 3.25
C LEU A 119 -1.67 -2.85 2.48
N THR A 120 -1.95 -1.71 3.12
CA THR A 120 -2.60 -0.56 2.46
C THR A 120 -1.76 -0.02 1.31
N LEU A 121 -0.46 0.19 1.54
CA LEU A 121 0.45 0.66 0.51
C LEU A 121 0.54 -0.33 -0.66
N TYR A 122 0.62 -1.63 -0.36
CA TYR A 122 0.60 -2.70 -1.38
C TYR A 122 -0.69 -2.69 -2.19
N LYS A 123 -1.86 -2.60 -1.54
CA LYS A 123 -3.16 -2.52 -2.22
C LYS A 123 -3.16 -1.41 -3.25
N TYR A 124 -2.84 -0.18 -2.84
CA TYR A 124 -2.96 0.96 -3.75
C TYR A 124 -1.88 0.97 -4.82
N SER A 125 -0.65 0.59 -4.48
CA SER A 125 0.39 0.38 -5.48
C SER A 125 -0.04 -0.68 -6.51
N GLY A 126 -0.63 -1.78 -6.08
CA GLY A 126 -1.17 -2.81 -6.96
C GLY A 126 -2.29 -2.28 -7.86
N ILE A 127 -3.22 -1.50 -7.32
CA ILE A 127 -4.30 -0.86 -8.10
C ILE A 127 -3.73 0.10 -9.16
N LEU A 128 -2.69 0.87 -8.84
CA LEU A 128 -2.01 1.73 -9.81
C LEU A 128 -1.48 0.91 -10.98
N ILE A 129 -0.80 -0.20 -10.71
CA ILE A 129 -0.24 -1.04 -11.77
C ILE A 129 -1.35 -1.70 -12.58
N THR A 130 -2.29 -2.42 -11.94
CA THR A 130 -3.30 -3.21 -12.66
C THR A 130 -4.23 -2.36 -13.51
N LYS A 131 -4.57 -1.14 -13.08
CA LYS A 131 -5.41 -0.23 -13.89
C LYS A 131 -4.73 0.24 -15.17
N ASN A 132 -3.40 0.29 -15.21
CA ASN A 132 -2.64 0.93 -16.28
C ASN A 132 -1.78 -0.04 -17.10
N MET A 133 -1.47 -1.23 -16.59
CA MET A 133 -0.53 -2.16 -17.23
C MET A 133 -0.93 -2.62 -18.64
N GLY A 134 -2.22 -2.63 -18.97
CA GLY A 134 -2.69 -3.00 -20.31
C GLY A 134 -2.73 -1.86 -21.34
N ASP A 135 -2.11 -0.71 -21.06
CA ASP A 135 -2.14 0.48 -21.92
C ASP A 135 -0.73 1.10 -22.01
N ASP A 136 0.03 0.72 -23.05
CA ASP A 136 1.41 1.14 -23.25
C ASP A 136 1.57 2.67 -23.32
N GLN A 137 0.62 3.38 -23.92
CA GLN A 137 0.68 4.84 -24.00
C GLN A 137 0.54 5.48 -22.62
N VAL A 138 -0.36 4.96 -21.78
CA VAL A 138 -0.49 5.42 -20.39
C VAL A 138 0.77 5.09 -19.59
N ILE A 139 1.36 3.91 -19.79
CA ILE A 139 2.61 3.51 -19.12
C ILE A 139 3.74 4.45 -19.51
N ASP A 140 3.91 4.74 -20.80
CA ASP A 140 4.93 5.69 -21.28
C ASP A 140 4.71 7.05 -20.65
N LYS A 141 3.46 7.53 -20.62
CA LYS A 141 3.11 8.82 -20.02
C LYS A 141 3.41 8.87 -18.52
N LEU A 142 3.07 7.81 -17.78
CA LEU A 142 3.35 7.70 -16.34
C LEU A 142 4.85 7.54 -16.02
N ASN A 143 5.68 7.23 -17.01
CA ASN A 143 7.12 7.11 -16.87
C ASN A 143 7.88 8.33 -17.41
N GLU A 144 7.22 9.36 -17.92
CA GLU A 144 7.84 10.64 -18.26
C GLU A 144 8.44 11.32 -17.02
N ALA A 145 9.39 12.23 -17.23
CA ALA A 145 9.86 13.13 -16.19
C ALA A 145 8.96 14.37 -16.15
N TYR A 146 8.52 14.76 -14.94
CA TYR A 146 7.72 15.95 -14.74
C TYR A 146 8.45 16.93 -13.81
N PHE A 147 9.21 17.83 -14.41
CA PHE A 147 10.08 18.77 -13.67
C PHE A 147 9.33 19.68 -12.70
N ARG A 148 8.09 20.08 -13.02
CA ARG A 148 7.28 20.96 -12.16
C ARG A 148 6.86 20.30 -10.86
N SER A 149 6.65 18.99 -10.92
CA SER A 149 6.18 18.16 -9.80
C SER A 149 7.30 17.32 -9.18
N ASP A 150 8.55 17.54 -9.60
CA ASP A 150 9.74 16.79 -9.18
C ASP A 150 9.60 15.26 -9.33
N ILE A 151 8.91 14.82 -10.39
CA ILE A 151 8.73 13.40 -10.69
C ILE A 151 9.83 12.96 -11.65
N SER A 152 10.59 11.95 -11.22
CA SER A 152 11.66 11.37 -12.01
C SER A 152 11.11 10.46 -13.12
N ARG A 153 11.84 10.39 -14.23
CA ARG A 153 11.55 9.42 -15.29
C ARG A 153 11.55 8.00 -14.71
N GLY A 154 10.53 7.21 -15.04
CA GLY A 154 10.46 5.81 -14.61
C GLY A 154 9.75 5.55 -13.28
N SER A 155 9.12 6.55 -12.64
CA SER A 155 8.48 6.37 -11.33
C SER A 155 7.40 5.28 -11.32
N PHE A 156 6.59 5.14 -12.37
CA PHE A 156 5.62 4.04 -12.44
C PHE A 156 6.30 2.67 -12.52
N ARG A 157 7.37 2.57 -13.30
CA ARG A 157 8.17 1.34 -13.42
C ARG A 157 8.85 0.98 -12.11
N GLU A 158 9.31 1.95 -11.34
CA GLU A 158 9.88 1.74 -10.00
C GLU A 158 8.85 1.11 -9.04
N VAL A 159 7.61 1.63 -9.03
CA VAL A 159 6.50 1.03 -8.27
C VAL A 159 6.25 -0.41 -8.71
N TYR A 160 6.25 -0.68 -10.02
CA TYR A 160 6.10 -2.03 -10.55
C TYR A 160 7.22 -2.98 -10.09
N HIS A 161 8.48 -2.55 -10.19
CA HIS A 161 9.63 -3.36 -9.76
C HIS A 161 9.60 -3.64 -8.26
N SER A 162 9.19 -2.66 -7.48
CA SER A 162 9.01 -2.81 -6.05
C SER A 162 7.94 -3.88 -5.71
N LEU A 163 6.82 -3.91 -6.44
CA LEU A 163 5.76 -4.91 -6.24
C LEU A 163 6.11 -6.30 -6.76
N THR A 164 6.97 -6.39 -7.77
CA THR A 164 7.33 -7.66 -8.43
C THR A 164 8.68 -8.22 -7.98
N ASN A 165 9.37 -7.53 -7.06
CA ASN A 165 10.57 -8.05 -6.45
C ASN A 165 10.24 -9.36 -5.68
N LEU A 166 10.87 -10.45 -6.08
CA LEU A 166 10.64 -11.80 -5.55
C LEU A 166 10.85 -11.88 -4.03
N GLU A 167 11.77 -11.10 -3.47
CA GLU A 167 12.01 -11.04 -2.03
C GLU A 167 10.82 -10.40 -1.31
N ASN A 168 10.34 -9.26 -1.81
CA ASN A 168 9.15 -8.59 -1.28
C ASN A 168 7.91 -9.50 -1.30
N LEU A 169 7.76 -10.30 -2.35
CA LEU A 169 6.63 -11.22 -2.51
C LEU A 169 6.69 -12.41 -1.54
N ASP A 170 7.85 -13.03 -1.38
CA ASP A 170 8.08 -14.11 -0.42
C ASP A 170 7.85 -13.63 1.02
N GLU A 171 8.28 -12.40 1.31
CA GLU A 171 8.20 -11.82 2.64
C GLU A 171 6.78 -11.48 3.07
N LEU A 172 5.95 -10.96 2.18
CA LEU A 172 4.54 -10.75 2.51
C LEU A 172 3.77 -12.05 2.78
N ASP A 173 4.06 -13.12 2.04
CA ASP A 173 3.43 -14.42 2.29
C ASP A 173 3.88 -15.01 3.63
N ILE A 174 5.16 -14.84 3.98
CA ILE A 174 5.71 -15.21 5.29
C ILE A 174 5.07 -14.35 6.40
N ALA A 175 4.93 -13.05 6.18
CA ALA A 175 4.30 -12.12 7.11
C ALA A 175 2.83 -12.47 7.33
N ARG A 176 2.10 -12.82 6.27
CA ARG A 176 0.74 -13.33 6.34
C ARG A 176 0.68 -14.60 7.19
N GLU A 177 1.45 -15.62 6.87
CA GLU A 177 1.44 -16.89 7.62
C GLU A 177 1.79 -16.67 9.11
N LEU A 178 2.77 -15.82 9.39
CA LEU A 178 3.15 -15.48 10.76
C LEU A 178 2.04 -14.70 11.46
N PHE A 179 1.47 -13.67 10.82
CA PHE A 179 0.36 -12.90 11.36
C PHE A 179 -0.85 -13.80 11.60
N THR A 180 -1.25 -14.61 10.63
CA THR A 180 -2.34 -15.59 10.74
C THR A 180 -2.10 -16.54 11.91
N SER A 181 -0.87 -17.04 12.11
CA SER A 181 -0.56 -17.90 13.24
C SER A 181 -0.66 -17.20 14.60
N ILE A 182 -0.26 -15.92 14.68
CA ILE A 182 -0.42 -15.07 15.87
C ILE A 182 -1.90 -14.75 16.10
N PHE A 183 -2.60 -14.46 15.02
CA PHE A 183 -4.00 -14.07 15.00
C PHE A 183 -4.88 -15.19 15.54
N TYR A 184 -4.79 -16.39 14.96
CA TYR A 184 -5.55 -17.56 15.40
C TYR A 184 -5.22 -17.98 16.84
N THR A 185 -3.99 -17.73 17.32
CA THR A 185 -3.63 -18.10 18.70
C THR A 185 -4.12 -17.09 19.72
N GLN A 186 -4.11 -15.79 19.40
CA GLN A 186 -4.44 -14.76 20.37
C GLN A 186 -5.90 -14.33 20.34
N ILE A 187 -6.55 -14.27 19.16
CA ILE A 187 -7.92 -13.73 19.06
C ILE A 187 -8.97 -14.56 19.82
N TYR A 188 -8.77 -15.88 19.91
CA TYR A 188 -9.68 -16.81 20.57
C TYR A 188 -9.30 -17.12 22.02
N GLU A 189 -8.17 -16.60 22.49
CA GLU A 189 -7.72 -16.75 23.87
C GLU A 189 -8.08 -15.49 24.67
N PRO A 190 -9.03 -15.58 25.62
CA PRO A 190 -9.47 -14.41 26.40
C PRO A 190 -8.33 -13.75 27.16
N GLY A 191 -8.28 -12.42 27.12
CA GLY A 191 -7.30 -11.63 27.88
C GLY A 191 -5.92 -11.49 27.24
N THR A 192 -5.70 -12.06 26.05
CA THR A 192 -4.50 -11.73 25.27
C THR A 192 -4.57 -10.30 24.72
N PRO A 193 -3.42 -9.65 24.44
CA PRO A 193 -3.40 -8.29 23.90
C PRO A 193 -4.25 -8.12 22.62
N LEU A 194 -4.24 -9.09 21.71
CA LEU A 194 -5.02 -9.01 20.47
C LEU A 194 -6.53 -9.21 20.69
N ASN A 195 -6.91 -10.11 21.61
CA ASN A 195 -8.31 -10.32 21.99
C ASN A 195 -8.93 -9.08 22.65
N LEU A 196 -8.13 -8.26 23.34
CA LEU A 196 -8.61 -6.99 23.88
C LEU A 196 -8.76 -5.92 22.79
N LEU A 197 -7.83 -5.87 21.82
CA LEU A 197 -7.83 -4.87 20.76
C LEU A 197 -8.94 -5.08 19.71
N ILE A 198 -9.46 -6.28 19.52
CA ILE A 198 -10.56 -6.49 18.55
C ILE A 198 -11.85 -5.78 18.94
N MET A 199 -12.11 -5.62 20.24
CA MET A 199 -13.29 -4.91 20.75
C MET A 199 -13.06 -3.40 20.87
N ASP A 200 -11.82 -2.95 20.64
CA ASP A 200 -11.49 -1.53 20.68
C ASP A 200 -12.01 -0.82 19.41
N PRO A 201 -12.70 0.32 19.52
CA PRO A 201 -13.29 1.01 18.37
C PRO A 201 -12.24 1.58 17.40
N THR A 202 -11.00 1.77 17.83
CA THR A 202 -9.89 2.25 17.01
C THR A 202 -9.21 1.10 16.28
N TYR A 203 -8.91 0.00 16.98
CA TYR A 203 -8.10 -1.10 16.43
C TYR A 203 -8.94 -2.24 15.83
N GLY A 204 -10.16 -2.46 16.34
CA GLY A 204 -11.10 -3.45 15.84
C GLY A 204 -11.33 -3.33 14.32
N PRO A 205 -11.60 -2.14 13.77
CA PRO A 205 -11.74 -1.95 12.32
C PRO A 205 -10.49 -2.29 11.51
N LEU A 206 -9.29 -2.08 12.05
CA LEU A 206 -8.05 -2.49 11.37
C LEU A 206 -7.99 -4.02 11.30
N ILE A 207 -8.21 -4.67 12.44
CA ILE A 207 -8.19 -6.13 12.59
C ILE A 207 -9.18 -6.79 11.64
N THR A 208 -10.42 -6.34 11.60
CA THR A 208 -11.47 -6.93 10.75
C THR A 208 -11.18 -6.76 9.26
N ASN A 209 -10.47 -5.71 8.87
CA ASN A 209 -10.15 -5.43 7.47
C ASN A 209 -8.88 -6.15 6.97
N LEU A 210 -8.04 -6.70 7.84
CA LEU A 210 -6.78 -7.32 7.45
C LEU A 210 -6.96 -8.49 6.47
N GLU A 211 -7.95 -9.35 6.69
CA GLU A 211 -8.19 -10.49 5.80
C GLU A 211 -8.58 -10.04 4.39
N SER A 212 -9.42 -9.00 4.29
CA SER A 212 -9.79 -8.39 3.01
C SER A 212 -8.59 -7.75 2.31
N LEU A 213 -7.72 -7.07 3.06
CA LEU A 213 -6.47 -6.51 2.53
C LEU A 213 -5.53 -7.60 2.01
N HIS A 214 -5.38 -8.71 2.74
CA HIS A 214 -4.59 -9.86 2.29
C HIS A 214 -5.13 -10.48 1.01
N TYR A 215 -6.44 -10.71 0.97
CA TYR A 215 -7.11 -11.26 -0.20
C TYR A 215 -6.89 -10.36 -1.43
N THR A 216 -7.10 -9.05 -1.26
CA THR A 216 -6.91 -8.04 -2.31
C THR A 216 -5.46 -8.02 -2.81
N HIS A 217 -4.50 -8.05 -1.89
CA HIS A 217 -3.08 -8.11 -2.23
C HIS A 217 -2.74 -9.33 -3.10
N VAL A 218 -3.15 -10.55 -2.68
CA VAL A 218 -2.87 -11.77 -3.43
C VAL A 218 -3.44 -11.69 -4.84
N LYS A 219 -4.68 -11.22 -4.97
CA LYS A 219 -5.35 -11.07 -6.26
C LYS A 219 -4.62 -10.09 -7.18
N LEU A 220 -4.28 -8.90 -6.68
CA LEU A 220 -3.55 -7.89 -7.46
C LEU A 220 -2.17 -8.40 -7.89
N ARG A 221 -1.47 -9.10 -7.00
CA ARG A 221 -0.18 -9.73 -7.32
C ARG A 221 -0.32 -10.74 -8.45
N GLU A 222 -1.27 -11.67 -8.34
CA GLU A 222 -1.51 -12.67 -9.39
C GLU A 222 -1.80 -12.00 -10.73
N GLU A 223 -2.64 -10.96 -10.73
CA GLU A 223 -2.97 -10.20 -11.94
C GLU A 223 -1.73 -9.55 -12.58
N ILE A 224 -0.90 -8.87 -11.80
CA ILE A 224 0.35 -8.23 -12.27
C ILE A 224 1.31 -9.27 -12.83
N LEU A 225 1.55 -10.36 -12.08
CA LEU A 225 2.48 -11.39 -12.50
C LEU A 225 2.01 -12.09 -13.79
N ASN A 226 0.71 -12.38 -13.92
CA ASN A 226 0.14 -12.98 -15.12
C ASN A 226 0.24 -12.07 -16.35
N HIS A 227 0.19 -10.75 -16.14
CA HIS A 227 0.25 -9.78 -17.23
C HIS A 227 1.67 -9.61 -17.78
N PHE A 228 2.67 -9.44 -16.91
CA PHE A 228 4.04 -9.15 -17.32
C PHE A 228 4.94 -10.39 -17.45
N VAL A 229 4.53 -11.54 -16.92
CA VAL A 229 5.29 -12.80 -16.95
C VAL A 229 4.34 -13.94 -17.37
N LEU A 230 4.67 -14.68 -18.44
CA LEU A 230 4.15 -16.04 -18.59
C LEU A 230 4.65 -16.83 -17.39
N ILE A 231 3.80 -17.07 -16.38
CA ILE A 231 4.20 -17.61 -15.07
C ILE A 231 5.23 -18.74 -15.26
N THR A 232 6.48 -18.47 -14.90
CA THR A 232 7.54 -19.48 -15.06
C THR A 232 7.35 -20.56 -13.99
N PRO A 233 7.77 -21.81 -14.23
CA PRO A 233 7.68 -22.87 -13.23
C PRO A 233 8.33 -22.50 -11.88
N GLU A 234 9.36 -21.66 -11.89
CA GLU A 234 10.06 -21.19 -10.69
C GLU A 234 9.21 -20.21 -9.87
N LEU A 235 8.53 -19.27 -10.53
CA LEU A 235 7.58 -18.35 -9.90
C LEU A 235 6.35 -19.11 -9.39
N THR A 236 5.80 -20.04 -10.18
CA THR A 236 4.69 -20.93 -9.79
C THR A 236 5.06 -21.76 -8.56
N ASN A 237 6.26 -22.31 -8.50
CA ASN A 237 6.72 -23.12 -7.37
C ASN A 237 6.94 -22.30 -6.09
N ARG A 238 7.30 -21.02 -6.21
CA ARG A 238 7.44 -20.11 -5.06
C ARG A 238 6.10 -19.62 -4.52
N LEU A 239 5.11 -19.39 -5.39
CA LEU A 239 3.73 -19.07 -5.01
C LEU A 239 3.01 -20.23 -4.30
N ARG A 240 3.58 -21.45 -4.25
CA ARG A 240 3.00 -22.57 -3.48
C ARG A 240 3.19 -22.36 -1.98
N HIS A 241 2.07 -22.34 -1.25
CA HIS A 241 2.00 -22.31 0.22
C HIS A 241 2.94 -23.29 0.96
N SER A 242 3.31 -24.42 0.34
CA SER A 242 4.21 -25.42 0.97
C SER A 242 5.64 -24.93 1.15
N THR A 243 6.15 -24.07 0.26
CA THR A 243 7.49 -23.48 0.37
C THR A 243 7.51 -22.39 1.43
N VAL A 244 6.43 -21.59 1.50
CA VAL A 244 6.25 -20.52 2.49
C VAL A 244 6.24 -21.09 3.92
N LYS A 245 5.47 -22.15 4.18
CA LYS A 245 5.43 -22.80 5.51
C LYS A 245 6.81 -23.27 5.99
N LYS A 246 7.62 -23.88 5.11
CA LYS A 246 9.01 -24.28 5.44
C LYS A 246 9.92 -23.09 5.73
N LYS A 247 9.78 -21.98 4.98
CA LYS A 247 10.52 -20.73 5.24
C LYS A 247 10.12 -20.12 6.58
N VAL A 248 8.82 -20.08 6.90
CA VAL A 248 8.27 -19.63 8.19
C VAL A 248 8.85 -20.44 9.34
N GLU A 249 8.84 -21.77 9.28
CA GLU A 249 9.40 -22.63 10.33
C GLU A 249 10.90 -22.39 10.55
N LYS A 250 11.67 -22.23 9.46
CA LYS A 250 13.10 -21.92 9.52
C LYS A 250 13.35 -20.55 10.16
N LEU A 251 12.53 -19.55 9.84
CA LEU A 251 12.61 -18.20 10.41
C LEU A 251 12.22 -18.19 11.88
N ILE A 252 11.16 -18.89 12.28
CA ILE A 252 10.75 -19.04 13.68
C ILE A 252 11.91 -19.63 14.50
N ARG A 253 12.53 -20.70 14.00
CA ARG A 253 13.70 -21.33 14.63
C ARG A 253 14.88 -20.37 14.76
N LYS A 254 15.20 -19.62 13.69
CA LYS A 254 16.34 -18.69 13.66
C LYS A 254 16.12 -17.47 14.54
N ALA A 255 14.91 -16.91 14.52
CA ALA A 255 14.55 -15.71 15.25
C ALA A 255 14.18 -15.99 16.72
N GLY A 256 13.99 -17.25 17.10
CA GLY A 256 13.64 -17.65 18.47
C GLY A 256 12.18 -17.31 18.84
N GLY A 257 11.27 -17.31 17.85
CA GLY A 257 9.85 -17.07 18.07
C GLY A 257 9.11 -16.46 16.87
N ARG A 258 7.79 -16.68 16.79
CA ARG A 258 6.93 -16.20 15.69
C ARG A 258 6.92 -14.70 15.53
N PHE A 259 6.83 -13.96 16.64
CA PHE A 259 6.91 -12.50 16.63
C PHE A 259 8.27 -12.00 16.11
N LYS A 260 9.37 -12.58 16.57
CA LYS A 260 10.70 -12.18 16.10
C LYS A 260 10.92 -12.52 14.62
N ALA A 261 10.32 -13.60 14.12
CA ALA A 261 10.31 -13.94 12.70
C ALA A 261 9.49 -12.94 11.86
N LEU A 262 8.37 -12.43 12.40
CA LEU A 262 7.51 -11.47 11.70
C LEU A 262 8.23 -10.13 11.53
N LYS A 263 8.98 -9.69 12.56
CA LYS A 263 9.89 -8.54 12.47
C LYS A 263 10.86 -8.63 11.29
N ALA A 264 11.55 -9.76 11.17
CA ALA A 264 12.62 -9.92 10.18
C ALA A 264 12.13 -9.84 8.72
N ILE A 265 10.82 -9.77 8.50
CA ILE A 265 10.18 -9.95 7.20
C ILE A 265 9.30 -8.75 6.86
N VAL A 266 8.42 -8.29 7.77
CA VAL A 266 7.51 -7.16 7.49
C VAL A 266 8.28 -5.84 7.31
N PHE A 267 9.45 -5.69 7.92
CA PHE A 267 10.09 -4.38 8.03
C PHE A 267 11.49 -4.29 7.43
N THR A 268 12.09 -5.43 7.09
CA THR A 268 13.38 -5.44 6.40
C THR A 268 13.21 -5.08 4.92
N HIS A 269 12.12 -5.48 4.25
CA HIS A 269 11.97 -5.23 2.81
C HIS A 269 10.69 -4.58 2.33
N VAL A 270 9.71 -4.32 3.20
CA VAL A 270 8.75 -3.25 2.91
C VAL A 270 9.56 -1.96 2.66
N GLY A 271 10.73 -1.78 3.30
CA GLY A 271 11.75 -0.76 3.02
C GLY A 271 12.16 -0.58 1.54
N HIS A 272 12.07 -1.64 0.74
CA HIS A 272 12.33 -1.64 -0.70
C HIS A 272 11.08 -1.31 -1.54
N VAL A 273 9.99 -0.93 -0.88
CA VAL A 273 8.79 -0.26 -1.42
C VAL A 273 8.85 1.24 -1.23
N LYS A 274 10.04 1.79 -0.99
CA LYS A 274 10.29 3.20 -1.27
C LYS A 274 10.04 3.52 -2.75
#